data_AF-A0A0C9V2C9-F1
#
_entry.id   AF-A0A0C9V2C9-F1
#
_cell.length_a   1.000
_cell.length_b   1.000
_cell.length_c   1.000
_cell.angle_alpha   90.00
_cell.angle_beta   90.00
_cell.angle_gamma   90.00
#
_symmetry.space_group_name_H-M   'P 1'
#
loop_
_entity.id
_entity.type
_entity.pdbx_description
1 polymer ?
#
loop_
_entity_poly.entity_id
_entity_poly.type
_entity_poly.pdbx_seq_one_letter_code
_entity_poly.pdbx_strand_id
1 'polypeptide(L)'
;MVGLWNLTKVDASFAQAGTNTPHLFNVGTLADYGAVSAEYPINRMFEIVLGNIQFPENSDAYAANGTFHARINQIINLYTDAKQSSYGVRDELQASIQAVKALLPVAKQKMAAYVNAKTVIWIPSRIYFDFWIRRIQELKFLQTSVANQRPSNACNLTLLNMYLIKTIVTNPCEDSFTRFVLQDLNFQPSSQHFGIFFLPILHCHTLAVHQMEQDDDSVI
;
A
#
# COMPACT_ATOMS: atom_id res chain seq x y z
N MET A 1 18.02 5.45 -4.30
CA MET A 1 17.12 6.31 -3.51
C MET A 1 15.68 6.06 -3.91
N VAL A 2 14.72 6.22 -3.01
CA VAL A 2 13.27 6.19 -3.26
C VAL A 2 12.70 7.55 -2.88
N GLY A 3 11.99 8.21 -3.81
CA GLY A 3 11.34 9.49 -3.59
C GLY A 3 9.86 9.33 -3.26
N LEU A 4 9.37 10.04 -2.24
CA LEU A 4 7.93 10.12 -1.91
C LEU A 4 7.49 11.59 -1.83
N TRP A 5 6.29 11.89 -2.33
CA TRP A 5 5.71 13.23 -2.24
C TRP A 5 5.29 13.55 -0.81
N ASN A 6 5.60 14.75 -0.33
CA ASN A 6 4.99 15.33 0.87
C ASN A 6 3.57 15.79 0.52
N LEU A 7 2.59 15.03 0.98
CA LEU A 7 1.20 15.17 0.55
C LEU A 7 0.59 16.48 1.05
N THR A 8 0.95 16.96 2.24
CA THR A 8 0.49 18.25 2.78
C THR A 8 0.92 19.43 1.89
N LYS A 9 2.17 19.41 1.43
CA LYS A 9 2.70 20.48 0.56
C LYS A 9 2.14 20.41 -0.85
N VAL A 10 1.94 19.20 -1.35
CA VAL A 10 1.38 19.00 -2.68
C VAL A 10 -0.08 19.42 -2.69
N ASP A 11 -0.89 19.01 -1.71
CA ASP A 11 -2.29 19.42 -1.57
C ASP A 11 -2.44 20.95 -1.51
N ALA A 12 -1.63 21.62 -0.68
CA ALA A 12 -1.60 23.09 -0.63
C ALA A 12 -1.24 23.73 -1.99
N SER A 13 -0.37 23.09 -2.78
CA SER A 13 -0.01 23.56 -4.12
C SER A 13 -1.15 23.39 -5.13
N PHE A 14 -1.91 22.29 -5.07
CA PHE A 14 -3.09 22.08 -5.92
C PHE A 14 -4.21 23.06 -5.57
N ALA A 15 -4.45 23.29 -4.28
CA ALA A 15 -5.42 24.28 -3.80
C ALA A 15 -5.07 25.70 -4.28
N GLN A 16 -3.80 26.10 -4.26
CA GLN A 16 -3.34 27.39 -4.77
C GLN A 16 -3.43 27.50 -6.30
N ALA A 17 -3.28 26.40 -7.03
CA ALA A 17 -3.34 26.37 -8.48
C ALA A 17 -4.77 26.40 -9.04
N GLY A 18 -5.80 26.34 -8.18
CA GLY A 18 -7.21 26.31 -8.60
C GLY A 18 -7.58 25.06 -9.40
N THR A 19 -6.78 24.00 -9.31
CA THR A 19 -7.00 22.72 -9.96
C THR A 19 -7.79 21.78 -9.03
N ASN A 20 -8.51 20.80 -9.60
CA ASN A 20 -9.26 19.82 -8.84
C ASN A 20 -8.40 19.13 -7.76
N THR A 21 -9.04 18.70 -6.67
CA THR A 21 -8.40 18.07 -5.51
C THR A 21 -7.63 16.81 -5.94
N PRO A 22 -6.32 16.72 -5.67
CA PRO A 22 -5.54 15.54 -6.05
C PRO A 22 -5.99 14.31 -5.25
N HIS A 23 -5.90 13.12 -5.87
CA HIS A 23 -5.97 11.87 -5.12
C HIS A 23 -4.60 11.58 -4.49
N LEU A 24 -4.57 11.57 -3.16
CA LEU A 24 -3.39 11.32 -2.35
C LEU A 24 -3.39 9.85 -1.90
N PHE A 25 -2.28 9.15 -2.09
CA PHE A 25 -2.10 7.77 -1.65
C PHE A 25 -1.02 7.72 -0.57
N ASN A 26 -1.41 7.49 0.68
CA ASN A 26 -0.50 7.35 1.81
C ASN A 26 -0.56 5.97 2.51
N VAL A 27 -1.60 5.19 2.26
CA VAL A 27 -1.75 3.83 2.81
C VAL A 27 -0.65 2.93 2.24
N GLY A 28 0.09 2.25 3.12
CA GLY A 28 1.24 1.42 2.72
C GLY A 28 2.50 2.23 2.41
N THR A 29 2.59 3.47 2.88
CA THR A 29 3.77 4.33 2.73
C THR A 29 4.16 4.99 4.07
N LEU A 30 4.06 6.33 4.20
CA LEU A 30 4.21 7.08 5.44
C LEU A 30 3.03 8.05 5.57
N ALA A 31 2.63 8.43 6.79
CA ALA A 31 1.43 9.24 7.03
C ALA A 31 1.29 10.46 6.09
N ASP A 32 2.33 11.30 6.05
CA ASP A 32 2.37 12.52 5.25
C ASP A 32 3.10 12.36 3.91
N TYR A 33 3.59 11.15 3.59
CA TYR A 33 4.37 10.93 2.39
C TYR A 33 3.93 9.72 1.60
N GLY A 34 3.70 9.91 0.30
CA GLY A 34 3.33 8.82 -0.58
C GLY A 34 3.30 9.24 -2.03
N ALA A 35 2.19 8.96 -2.71
CA ALA A 35 2.02 9.23 -4.12
C ALA A 35 0.82 10.15 -4.39
N VAL A 36 0.84 10.76 -5.57
CA VAL A 36 -0.19 11.71 -6.00
C VAL A 36 -0.64 11.33 -7.40
N SER A 37 -1.96 11.33 -7.62
CA SER A 37 -2.58 11.28 -8.95
C SER A 37 -3.55 12.45 -9.12
N ALA A 38 -3.58 13.05 -10.31
CA ALA A 38 -4.70 13.90 -10.71
C ALA A 38 -5.96 13.06 -11.03
N GLU A 39 -7.16 13.64 -10.91
CA GLU A 39 -8.46 12.95 -10.94
C GLU A 39 -8.75 12.09 -12.19
N TYR A 40 -9.25 10.86 -11.97
CA TYR A 40 -10.10 10.09 -12.89
C TYR A 40 -10.96 9.07 -12.11
N PRO A 41 -12.19 8.71 -12.57
CA PRO A 41 -13.11 7.78 -11.89
C PRO A 41 -12.74 6.28 -11.89
N ILE A 42 -11.49 5.88 -12.19
CA ILE A 42 -11.11 4.46 -12.25
C ILE A 42 -10.01 4.18 -11.23
N ASN A 43 -10.27 3.21 -10.33
CA ASN A 43 -9.34 2.67 -9.34
C ASN A 43 -8.03 2.19 -9.99
N ARG A 44 -7.04 3.07 -10.15
CA ARG A 44 -5.68 2.66 -10.51
C ARG A 44 -4.86 2.38 -9.26
N MET A 45 -4.16 1.25 -9.31
CA MET A 45 -3.22 0.81 -8.29
C MET A 45 -1.91 1.59 -8.46
N PHE A 46 -1.48 2.29 -7.39
CA PHE A 46 -0.14 2.86 -7.32
C PHE A 46 0.87 1.76 -7.00
N GLU A 47 1.94 1.62 -7.80
CA GLU A 47 3.02 0.67 -7.58
C GLU A 47 4.38 1.38 -7.64
N ILE A 48 5.21 1.22 -6.59
CA ILE A 48 6.58 1.78 -6.58
C ILE A 48 7.51 0.95 -7.46
N VAL A 49 7.38 -0.37 -7.39
CA VAL A 49 8.15 -1.31 -8.20
C VAL A 49 7.19 -1.95 -9.18
N LEU A 50 7.27 -1.55 -10.45
CA LEU A 50 6.51 -2.17 -11.52
C LEU A 50 6.95 -3.63 -11.68
N GLY A 51 6.01 -4.54 -11.56
CA GLY A 51 6.21 -5.96 -11.82
C GLY A 51 4.89 -6.61 -12.19
N ASN A 52 4.94 -7.69 -12.95
CA ASN A 52 3.75 -8.54 -13.14
C ASN A 52 3.49 -9.35 -11.86
N ILE A 53 3.09 -8.65 -10.81
CA ILE A 53 2.94 -9.19 -9.46
C ILE A 53 1.61 -9.93 -9.40
N GLN A 54 1.69 -11.23 -9.12
CA GLN A 54 0.51 -12.06 -8.90
C GLN A 54 0.39 -12.32 -7.41
N PHE A 55 -0.67 -11.78 -6.80
CA PHE A 55 -1.00 -12.08 -5.42
C PHE A 55 -1.63 -13.46 -5.31
N PRO A 56 -1.40 -14.19 -4.20
CA PRO A 56 -2.11 -15.43 -3.96
C PRO A 56 -3.61 -15.16 -3.74
N GLU A 57 -4.43 -16.17 -4.03
CA GLU A 57 -5.85 -16.11 -3.71
C GLU A 57 -6.07 -16.20 -2.20
N ASN A 58 -7.23 -15.73 -1.73
CA ASN A 58 -7.56 -15.79 -0.30
C ASN A 58 -7.64 -17.25 0.19
N SER A 59 -8.08 -18.19 -0.66
CA SER A 59 -8.09 -19.63 -0.40
C SER A 59 -6.67 -20.19 -0.20
N ASP A 60 -5.73 -19.82 -1.07
CA ASP A 60 -4.32 -20.21 -0.96
C ASP A 60 -3.71 -19.69 0.34
N ALA A 61 -4.01 -18.43 0.68
CA ALA A 61 -3.55 -17.78 1.90
C ALA A 61 -4.16 -18.42 3.15
N TYR A 62 -5.46 -18.73 3.13
CA TYR A 62 -6.19 -19.37 4.22
C TYR A 62 -5.62 -20.76 4.55
N ALA A 63 -5.23 -21.50 3.52
CA ALA A 63 -4.53 -22.78 3.66
C ALA A 63 -3.02 -22.65 3.93
N ALA A 64 -2.46 -21.44 3.78
CA ALA A 64 -1.01 -21.18 3.74
C ALA A 64 -0.26 -22.19 2.86
N ASN A 65 -0.78 -22.48 1.66
CA ASN A 65 -0.27 -23.55 0.82
C ASN A 65 1.02 -23.16 0.06
N GLY A 66 1.52 -24.09 -0.75
CA GLY A 66 2.72 -23.87 -1.57
C GLY A 66 2.60 -22.67 -2.52
N THR A 67 1.42 -22.44 -3.10
CA THR A 67 1.14 -21.29 -3.96
C THR A 67 1.28 -19.98 -3.18
N PHE A 68 0.66 -19.88 -2.00
CA PHE A 68 0.81 -18.73 -1.12
C PHE A 68 2.29 -18.42 -0.86
N HIS A 69 3.05 -19.41 -0.42
CA HIS A 69 4.48 -19.22 -0.12
C HIS A 69 5.30 -18.80 -1.33
N ALA A 70 5.05 -19.39 -2.50
CA ALA A 70 5.74 -19.06 -3.74
C ALA A 70 5.45 -17.61 -4.17
N ARG A 71 4.19 -17.18 -4.13
CA ARG A 71 3.79 -15.81 -4.51
C ARG A 71 4.34 -14.76 -3.56
N ILE A 72 4.29 -15.00 -2.25
CA ILE A 72 4.88 -14.06 -1.28
C ILE A 72 6.41 -13.97 -1.46
N ASN A 73 7.09 -15.10 -1.68
CA ASN A 73 8.53 -15.09 -1.95
C ASN A 73 8.88 -14.34 -3.25
N GLN A 74 8.03 -14.43 -4.28
CA GLN A 74 8.20 -13.66 -5.51
C GLN A 74 8.18 -12.14 -5.23
N ILE A 75 7.26 -11.66 -4.38
CA ILE A 75 7.20 -10.25 -3.98
C ILE A 75 8.44 -9.85 -3.18
N ILE A 76 8.88 -10.70 -2.23
CA ILE A 76 10.10 -10.44 -1.44
C ILE A 76 11.33 -10.34 -2.34
N ASN A 77 11.47 -11.23 -3.32
CA ASN A 77 12.59 -11.21 -4.26
C ASN A 77 12.57 -9.94 -5.12
N LEU A 78 11.40 -9.55 -5.63
CA LEU A 78 11.23 -8.30 -6.37
C LEU A 78 11.72 -7.09 -5.56
N TYR A 79 11.36 -7.03 -4.27
CA TYR A 79 11.78 -5.94 -3.39
C TYR A 79 13.27 -6.03 -3.04
N THR A 80 13.82 -7.23 -2.96
CA THR A 80 15.25 -7.46 -2.73
C THR A 80 16.07 -6.93 -3.89
N ASP A 81 15.64 -7.18 -5.13
CA ASP A 81 16.29 -6.67 -6.34
C ASP A 81 16.13 -5.15 -6.45
N ALA A 82 14.97 -4.61 -6.08
CA ALA A 82 14.70 -3.18 -6.07
C ALA A 82 15.66 -2.36 -5.20
N LYS A 83 16.30 -2.97 -4.19
CA LYS A 83 17.29 -2.29 -3.32
C LYS A 83 18.47 -1.70 -4.10
N GLN A 84 18.80 -2.26 -5.26
CA GLN A 84 19.93 -1.84 -6.08
C GLN A 84 19.62 -0.66 -6.99
N SER A 85 18.34 -0.31 -7.12
CA SER A 85 17.84 0.71 -8.05
C SER A 85 17.44 2.00 -7.33
N SER A 86 17.25 3.06 -8.12
CA SER A 86 16.65 4.31 -7.64
C SER A 86 15.29 4.53 -8.28
N TYR A 87 14.34 4.97 -7.46
CA TYR A 87 12.95 5.23 -7.79
C TYR A 87 12.67 6.70 -7.51
N GLY A 88 12.31 7.45 -8.55
CA GLY A 88 11.89 8.84 -8.43
C GLY A 88 10.51 8.97 -7.81
N VAL A 89 10.07 10.21 -7.62
CA VAL A 89 8.64 10.49 -7.39
C VAL A 89 7.88 10.36 -8.70
N ARG A 90 6.65 9.85 -8.62
CA ARG A 90 5.74 9.75 -9.77
C ARG A 90 4.61 10.76 -9.62
N ASP A 91 4.41 11.55 -10.66
CA ASP A 91 3.22 12.39 -10.83
C ASP A 91 2.53 11.91 -12.12
N GLU A 92 1.37 11.26 -11.98
CA GLU A 92 0.61 10.79 -13.12
C GLU A 92 -0.31 11.90 -13.62
N LEU A 93 0.12 12.54 -14.71
CA LEU A 93 -0.65 13.54 -15.43
C LEU A 93 -1.28 12.91 -16.68
N GLN A 94 -2.59 12.70 -16.67
CA GLN A 94 -3.33 12.43 -17.91
C GLN A 94 -3.91 13.72 -18.47
N ALA A 95 -3.28 14.23 -19.53
CA ALA A 95 -3.66 15.49 -20.16
C ALA A 95 -3.75 15.32 -21.68
N SER A 96 -4.51 16.20 -22.36
CA SER A 96 -4.55 16.20 -23.82
C SER A 96 -3.15 16.40 -24.40
N ILE A 97 -2.91 15.92 -25.63
CA ILE A 97 -1.62 16.12 -26.31
C ILE A 97 -1.22 17.61 -26.31
N GLN A 98 -2.19 18.52 -26.42
CA GLN A 98 -1.95 19.95 -26.37
C GLN A 98 -1.50 20.43 -24.99
N ALA A 99 -2.12 19.94 -23.91
CA ALA A 99 -1.71 20.25 -22.56
C ALA A 99 -0.32 19.68 -22.24
N VAL A 100 0.01 18.47 -22.72
CA VAL A 100 1.37 17.90 -22.59
C VAL A 100 2.39 18.75 -23.35
N LYS A 101 2.07 19.18 -24.59
CA LYS A 101 2.93 20.07 -25.38
C LYS A 101 3.16 21.42 -24.69
N ALA A 102 2.17 21.96 -24.00
CA ALA A 102 2.30 23.20 -23.22
C ALA A 102 3.12 23.00 -21.93
N LEU A 103 3.06 21.81 -21.33
CA LEU A 103 3.77 21.50 -20.08
C LEU A 103 5.25 21.15 -20.30
N LEU A 104 5.57 20.46 -21.40
CA LEU A 104 6.94 19.98 -21.68
C LEU A 104 8.02 21.08 -21.57
N PRO A 105 7.83 22.29 -22.14
CA PRO A 105 8.83 23.36 -22.08
C PRO A 105 9.10 23.86 -20.66
N VAL A 106 8.10 23.83 -19.79
CA VAL A 106 8.20 24.32 -18.40
C VAL A 106 8.44 23.21 -17.37
N ALA A 107 8.40 21.94 -17.79
CA ALA A 107 8.50 20.78 -16.90
C ALA A 107 9.78 20.79 -16.06
N LYS A 108 10.93 21.14 -16.66
CA LYS A 108 12.21 21.24 -15.93
C LYS A 108 12.17 22.31 -14.85
N GLN A 109 11.57 23.46 -15.13
CA GLN A 109 11.43 24.56 -14.18
C GLN A 109 10.48 24.18 -13.03
N LYS A 110 9.34 23.53 -13.35
CA LYS A 110 8.42 23.00 -12.35
C LYS A 110 9.08 21.96 -11.45
N MET A 111 9.86 21.04 -12.03
CA MET A 111 10.61 20.05 -11.26
C MET A 111 11.64 20.71 -10.32
N ALA A 112 12.35 21.73 -10.78
CA ALA A 112 13.25 22.51 -9.94
C ALA A 112 12.51 23.24 -8.80
N ALA A 113 11.32 23.78 -9.08
CA ALA A 113 10.48 24.40 -8.06
C ALA A 113 10.03 23.39 -6.99
N TYR A 114 9.65 22.17 -7.37
CA TYR A 114 9.31 21.10 -6.42
C TYR A 114 10.49 20.71 -5.52
N VAL A 115 11.68 20.54 -6.12
CA VAL A 115 12.91 20.27 -5.36
C VAL A 115 13.19 21.39 -4.36
N ASN A 116 13.10 22.65 -4.79
CA ASN A 116 13.33 23.82 -3.92
C ASN A 116 12.29 23.95 -2.81
N ALA A 117 11.03 23.63 -3.10
CA ALA A 117 9.94 23.64 -2.13
C ALA A 117 10.01 22.47 -1.11
N LYS A 118 10.99 21.57 -1.26
CA LYS A 118 11.17 20.38 -0.43
C LYS A 118 9.88 19.57 -0.36
N THR A 119 9.25 19.35 -1.51
CA THR A 119 8.00 18.58 -1.64
C THR A 119 8.27 17.08 -1.75
N VAL A 120 9.53 16.66 -1.75
CA VAL A 120 9.93 15.25 -1.86
C VAL A 120 10.83 14.89 -0.69
N ILE A 121 10.55 13.76 -0.03
CA ILE A 121 11.52 13.07 0.83
C ILE A 121 12.26 12.01 0.02
N TRP A 122 13.57 11.94 0.20
CA TRP A 122 14.42 10.93 -0.43
C TRP A 122 14.92 9.96 0.62
N ILE A 123 14.54 8.70 0.49
CA ILE A 123 14.91 7.62 1.41
C ILE A 123 15.94 6.72 0.69
N PRO A 124 17.01 6.25 1.35
CA PRO A 124 17.88 5.25 0.74
C PRO A 124 17.08 3.98 0.36
N SER A 125 17.20 3.52 -0.89
CA SER A 125 16.40 2.38 -1.40
C SER A 125 16.52 1.16 -0.52
N ARG A 126 17.76 0.89 -0.05
CA ARG A 126 18.03 -0.20 0.89
C ARG A 126 17.16 -0.10 2.14
N ILE A 127 17.08 1.06 2.78
CA ILE A 127 16.29 1.27 4.01
C ILE A 127 14.81 1.08 3.72
N TYR A 128 14.33 1.71 2.64
CA TYR A 128 12.91 1.67 2.25
C TYR A 128 12.44 0.24 1.99
N PHE A 129 13.15 -0.49 1.11
CA PHE A 129 12.76 -1.85 0.75
C PHE A 129 13.06 -2.86 1.88
N ASP A 130 14.13 -2.69 2.67
CA ASP A 130 14.38 -3.56 3.84
C ASP A 130 13.25 -3.47 4.87
N PHE A 131 12.68 -2.27 5.07
CA PHE A 131 11.54 -2.09 5.94
C PHE A 131 10.31 -2.87 5.43
N TRP A 132 9.97 -2.72 4.15
CA TRP A 132 8.81 -3.41 3.56
C TRP A 132 8.99 -4.92 3.46
N ILE A 133 10.20 -5.40 3.14
CA ILE A 133 10.54 -6.83 3.14
C ILE A 133 10.26 -7.43 4.52
N ARG A 134 10.73 -6.77 5.60
CA ARG A 134 10.46 -7.22 6.98
C ARG A 134 8.96 -7.25 7.25
N ARG A 135 8.22 -6.21 6.86
CA ARG A 135 6.77 -6.17 7.04
C ARG A 135 6.07 -7.34 6.33
N ILE A 136 6.43 -7.63 5.08
CA ILE A 136 5.88 -8.76 4.32
C ILE A 136 6.24 -10.10 4.99
N GLN A 137 7.47 -10.25 5.50
CA GLN A 137 7.90 -11.45 6.21
C GLN A 137 7.10 -11.68 7.50
N GLU A 138 6.86 -10.64 8.28
CA GLU A 138 6.03 -10.72 9.49
C GLU A 138 4.57 -11.06 9.17
N LEU A 139 3.99 -10.44 8.13
CA LEU A 139 2.63 -10.76 7.66
C LEU A 139 2.52 -12.20 7.14
N LYS A 140 3.55 -12.67 6.42
CA LYS A 140 3.67 -14.07 5.98
C LYS A 140 3.72 -15.02 7.17
N PHE A 141 4.55 -14.72 8.16
CA PHE A 141 4.68 -15.53 9.37
C PHE A 141 3.36 -15.60 10.15
N LEU A 142 2.68 -14.46 10.29
CA LEU A 142 1.35 -14.39 10.88
C LEU A 142 0.37 -15.28 10.11
N GLN A 143 0.34 -15.20 8.77
CA GLN A 143 -0.59 -16.00 7.97
C GLN A 143 -0.36 -17.51 8.16
N THR A 144 0.89 -17.94 8.16
CA THR A 144 1.24 -19.34 8.42
C THR A 144 0.79 -19.77 9.82
N SER A 145 0.93 -18.89 10.81
CA SER A 145 0.48 -19.18 12.17
C SER A 145 -1.04 -19.28 12.27
N VAL A 146 -1.78 -18.39 11.59
CA VAL A 146 -3.25 -18.43 11.50
C VAL A 146 -3.74 -19.71 10.82
N ALA A 147 -3.13 -20.09 9.69
CA ALA A 147 -3.50 -21.32 8.97
C ALA A 147 -3.26 -22.58 9.81
N ASN A 148 -2.24 -22.57 10.66
CA ASN A 148 -1.91 -23.70 11.56
C ASN A 148 -2.81 -23.75 12.80
N GLN A 149 -3.06 -22.61 13.45
CA GLN A 149 -3.78 -22.56 14.73
C GLN A 149 -5.29 -22.48 14.57
N ARG A 150 -5.77 -21.97 13.43
CA ARG A 150 -7.20 -21.78 13.14
C ARG A 150 -7.93 -21.02 14.27
N PRO A 151 -7.55 -19.75 14.54
CA PRO A 151 -8.30 -18.90 15.46
C PRO A 151 -9.78 -18.80 15.04
N SER A 152 -10.63 -18.40 15.98
CA SER A 152 -12.07 -18.25 15.75
C SER A 152 -12.43 -17.25 14.64
N ASN A 153 -11.51 -16.39 14.24
CA ASN A 153 -11.68 -15.37 13.19
C ASN A 153 -10.61 -15.53 12.08
N ALA A 154 -10.18 -16.76 11.80
CA ALA A 154 -9.10 -17.07 10.86
C ALA A 154 -9.38 -16.60 9.43
N CYS A 155 -10.63 -16.67 8.96
CA CYS A 155 -11.03 -16.22 7.64
C CYS A 155 -10.89 -14.71 7.54
N ASN A 156 -11.51 -13.99 8.48
CA ASN A 156 -11.44 -12.53 8.55
C ASN A 156 -10.00 -12.03 8.70
N LEU A 157 -9.18 -12.70 9.53
CA LEU A 157 -7.78 -12.37 9.70
C LEU A 157 -6.95 -12.65 8.44
N THR A 158 -7.30 -13.70 7.68
CA THR A 158 -6.67 -13.99 6.39
C THR A 158 -6.98 -12.91 5.36
N LEU A 159 -8.24 -12.48 5.25
CA LEU A 159 -8.66 -11.39 4.36
C LEU A 159 -7.90 -10.11 4.67
N LEU A 160 -7.85 -9.74 5.95
CA LEU A 160 -7.10 -8.58 6.42
C LEU A 160 -5.61 -8.70 6.10
N ASN A 161 -4.99 -9.83 6.43
CA ASN A 161 -3.56 -10.02 6.24
C ASN A 161 -3.17 -9.94 4.76
N MET A 162 -4.00 -10.53 3.88
CA MET A 162 -3.85 -10.42 2.43
C MET A 162 -4.03 -8.99 1.92
N TYR A 163 -5.00 -8.25 2.46
CA TYR A 163 -5.17 -6.84 2.16
C TYR A 163 -3.93 -6.03 2.57
N LEU A 164 -3.40 -6.24 3.78
CA LEU A 164 -2.20 -5.56 4.27
C LEU A 164 -0.97 -5.84 3.39
N ILE A 165 -0.77 -7.09 2.95
CA ILE A 165 0.32 -7.40 2.01
C ILE A 165 0.12 -6.66 0.68
N LYS A 166 -1.10 -6.63 0.15
CA LYS A 166 -1.42 -5.90 -1.08
C LYS A 166 -1.15 -4.41 -0.94
N THR A 167 -1.51 -3.77 0.19
CA THR A 167 -1.27 -2.33 0.41
C THR A 167 0.20 -1.90 0.36
N ILE A 168 1.14 -2.82 0.63
CA ILE A 168 2.58 -2.53 0.53
C ILE A 168 3.00 -2.31 -0.92
N VAL A 169 2.35 -3.03 -1.83
CA VAL A 169 2.74 -3.12 -3.23
C VAL A 169 1.87 -2.25 -4.12
N THR A 170 0.55 -2.27 -3.86
CA THR A 170 -0.50 -1.62 -4.63
C THR A 170 -1.42 -0.81 -3.72
N ASN A 171 -2.33 -0.02 -4.30
CA ASN A 171 -3.52 0.45 -3.59
C ASN A 171 -4.71 -0.50 -3.91
N PRO A 172 -4.93 -1.58 -3.13
CA PRO A 172 -5.93 -2.59 -3.47
C PRO A 172 -7.36 -2.04 -3.40
N CYS A 173 -8.18 -2.43 -4.37
CA CYS A 173 -9.63 -2.23 -4.26
C CYS A 173 -10.19 -3.20 -3.21
N GLU A 174 -10.98 -2.67 -2.28
CA GLU A 174 -11.66 -3.46 -1.25
C GLU A 174 -12.84 -4.24 -1.84
N ASP A 175 -12.83 -5.57 -1.65
CA ASP A 175 -14.04 -6.38 -1.82
C ASP A 175 -14.98 -6.20 -0.62
N SER A 176 -16.22 -6.70 -0.75
CA SER A 176 -17.25 -6.54 0.29
C SER A 176 -16.84 -7.13 1.64
N PHE A 177 -16.21 -8.32 1.64
CA PHE A 177 -15.83 -9.01 2.87
C PHE A 177 -14.69 -8.30 3.58
N THR A 178 -13.66 -7.91 2.82
CA THR A 178 -12.53 -7.13 3.32
C THR A 178 -13.01 -5.81 3.89
N ARG A 179 -13.99 -5.14 3.26
CA ARG A 179 -14.54 -3.88 3.76
C ARG A 179 -15.13 -3.98 5.17
N PHE A 180 -15.87 -5.05 5.47
CA PHE A 180 -16.42 -5.27 6.81
C PHE A 180 -15.30 -5.39 7.85
N VAL A 181 -14.30 -6.22 7.56
CA VAL A 181 -13.14 -6.41 8.46
C VAL A 181 -12.35 -5.11 8.68
N LEU A 182 -12.19 -4.29 7.65
CA LEU A 182 -11.53 -2.98 7.77
C LEU A 182 -12.36 -1.99 8.60
N GLN A 183 -13.69 -2.06 8.55
CA GLN A 183 -14.58 -1.23 9.35
C GLN A 183 -14.53 -1.60 10.83
N ASP A 184 -14.60 -2.89 11.15
CA ASP A 184 -14.51 -3.42 12.53
C ASP A 184 -13.25 -2.92 13.26
N LEU A 185 -12.15 -2.84 12.52
CA LEU A 185 -10.85 -2.45 13.05
C LEU A 185 -10.55 -0.96 12.95
N ASN A 186 -11.54 -0.15 12.56
CA ASN A 186 -11.38 1.29 12.37
C ASN A 186 -10.16 1.63 11.49
N PHE A 187 -10.01 0.90 10.38
CA PHE A 187 -8.79 0.90 9.57
C PHE A 187 -8.45 2.28 9.03
N GLN A 188 -9.44 3.02 8.52
CA GLN A 188 -9.22 4.31 7.85
C GLN A 188 -8.57 5.33 8.80
N PRO A 189 -9.18 5.69 9.95
CA PRO A 189 -8.55 6.63 10.89
C PRO A 189 -7.19 6.16 11.39
N SER A 190 -7.04 4.87 11.69
CA SER A 190 -5.77 4.32 12.18
C SER A 190 -4.66 4.38 11.13
N SER A 191 -4.98 4.07 9.87
CA SER A 191 -4.01 4.04 8.77
C SER A 191 -3.64 5.45 8.33
N GLN A 192 -4.57 6.40 8.33
CA GLN A 192 -4.28 7.79 7.97
C GLN A 192 -3.29 8.43 8.94
N HIS A 193 -3.33 8.07 10.23
CA HIS A 193 -2.45 8.65 11.23
C HIS A 193 -0.98 8.24 11.05
N PHE A 194 -0.72 6.99 10.65
CA PHE A 194 0.65 6.45 10.53
C PHE A 194 1.11 6.20 9.09
N GLY A 195 0.20 6.20 8.12
CA GLY A 195 0.41 5.68 6.75
C GLY A 195 0.50 4.15 6.68
N ILE A 196 0.47 3.47 7.83
CA ILE A 196 0.63 2.03 7.99
C ILE A 196 -0.36 1.55 9.03
N PHE A 197 -1.08 0.49 8.71
CA PHE A 197 -1.96 -0.17 9.66
C PHE A 197 -1.20 -1.20 10.51
N PHE A 198 -1.38 -1.10 11.82
CA PHE A 198 -0.91 -2.07 12.80
C PHE A 198 -2.11 -2.83 13.35
N LEU A 199 -1.99 -4.16 13.49
CA LEU A 199 -3.07 -4.99 14.02
C LEU A 199 -3.30 -4.65 15.50
N PRO A 200 -4.46 -4.08 15.87
CA PRO A 200 -4.75 -3.79 17.26
C PRO A 200 -5.08 -5.10 18.00
N ILE A 201 -4.53 -5.26 19.21
CA ILE A 201 -5.00 -6.26 20.19
C ILE A 201 -5.01 -7.71 19.62
N LEU A 202 -3.99 -8.08 18.83
CA LEU A 202 -3.75 -9.46 18.43
C LEU A 202 -3.30 -10.28 19.64
N HIS A 203 -4.06 -11.29 20.04
CA HIS A 203 -3.74 -12.09 21.20
C HIS A 203 -2.65 -13.12 20.87
N CYS A 204 -1.51 -13.10 21.59
CA CYS A 204 -0.33 -13.89 21.22
C CYS A 204 -0.55 -15.42 21.25
N HIS A 205 -1.49 -15.90 22.06
CA HIS A 205 -1.73 -17.35 22.23
C HIS A 205 -2.85 -17.91 21.37
N THR A 206 -3.90 -17.10 21.14
CA THR A 206 -5.05 -17.54 20.35
C THR A 206 -4.96 -17.05 18.93
N LEU A 207 -4.15 -16.03 18.65
CA LEU A 207 -4.08 -15.28 17.39
C LEU A 207 -5.40 -14.65 16.93
N ALA A 208 -6.40 -14.61 17.82
CA ALA A 208 -7.63 -13.91 17.56
C ALA A 208 -7.46 -12.40 17.76
N VAL A 209 -8.30 -11.63 17.08
CA VAL A 209 -8.40 -10.17 17.20
C VAL A 209 -9.76 -9.87 17.79
N HIS A 210 -9.79 -9.36 19.03
CA HIS A 210 -11.05 -9.23 19.80
C HIS A 210 -12.09 -8.31 19.18
N GLN A 211 -11.67 -7.33 18.37
CA GLN A 211 -12.55 -6.37 17.71
C GLN A 211 -13.15 -6.91 16.41
N MET A 212 -12.71 -8.08 15.94
CA MET A 212 -13.13 -8.68 14.69
C MET A 212 -14.13 -9.80 14.97
N GLU A 213 -15.20 -9.86 14.17
CA GLU A 213 -16.19 -10.94 14.29
C GLU A 213 -15.54 -12.32 14.10
N GLN A 214 -16.12 -13.30 14.78
CA GLN A 214 -15.78 -14.71 14.57
C GLN A 214 -16.23 -15.14 13.18
N ASP A 215 -15.53 -16.12 12.61
CA ASP A 215 -15.95 -16.74 11.38
C ASP A 215 -17.29 -17.46 11.64
N ASP A 216 -18.32 -17.15 10.84
CA ASP A 216 -19.51 -18.00 10.82
C ASP A 216 -19.12 -19.32 10.14
N ASP A 217 -19.21 -20.43 10.89
CA ASP A 217 -18.88 -21.82 10.49
C ASP A 217 -19.62 -22.32 9.22
N SER A 218 -20.44 -21.49 8.57
CA SER A 218 -21.30 -21.87 7.45
C SER A 218 -20.75 -21.52 6.06
N VAL A 219 -19.59 -20.85 5.93
CA VAL A 219 -19.06 -20.40 4.63
C VAL A 219 -17.61 -20.83 4.42
N ILE A 220 -17.40 -22.15 4.30
CA ILE A 220 -16.33 -22.74 3.48
C ILE A 220 -16.96 -23.84 2.62
#